data_AF-A0A935FJM5-F1
#
_entry.id   AF-A0A935FJM5-F1
#
_cell.length_a   1.000
_cell.length_b   1.000
_cell.length_c   1.000
_cell.angle_alpha   90.00
_cell.angle_beta   90.00
_cell.angle_gamma   90.00
#
_symmetry.space_group_name_H-M   'P 1'
#
loop_
_entity.id
_entity.type
_entity.pdbx_description
1 polymer ?
#
loop_
_entity_poly.entity_id
_entity_poly.type
_entity_poly.pdbx_seq_one_letter_code
_entity_poly.pdbx_strand_id
1 'polypeptide(L)'
;MLVLLEFGGNGGPAARGRIVAALRARYTVENAAALLAACEELGLTLQRGPNLARCAKQLGARAVIGGKLGAEGLGLAVYGGNKGEAIVSAVVPWSRRPRAREIEQVVELIESGVAQLPAPSAGRTQRSRRPAPADEGEDEDLGEDAGDGDAGDEELSFDGETGGDAQVDGSDQGTAGGDDDTPNGLGPAPQPSVAPSTSSGGARRGPADDEPRARAEVGIGTWMRNLTFTDPQQTTNSYQSGAAMALRLALEGRPAAFFSTGHLAQLYARLRYQTTLGLKSKSAATGATLIDSGFNELLLDLGYRWRVKPERPRGPHVDFGLGYGLLDFSVSWPKTATQALPNSSYRFVLLNAAGAYPFGDWIGGYARAEYRLVLDAGEISSEQWFGPGSVGGLVAALGLDAHYRRFVATVEYGYSRYFFAFDDPIKRKGAGKLAAGGALDQYHAFLLSVGYSL
;
A
#
# COMPACT_ATOMS: atom_id res chain seq x y z
N MET A 1 32.92 22.40 9.20
CA MET A 1 32.27 21.11 8.93
C MET A 1 30.79 21.31 8.74
N LEU A 2 30.20 20.63 7.75
CA LEU A 2 28.76 20.63 7.45
C LEU A 2 28.24 19.20 7.59
N VAL A 3 27.00 19.05 8.02
CA VAL A 3 26.31 17.74 8.02
C VAL A 3 25.15 17.81 7.03
N LEU A 4 25.09 16.89 6.08
CA LEU A 4 23.95 16.76 5.16
C LEU A 4 23.07 15.58 5.55
N LEU A 5 21.86 15.89 6.01
CA LEU A 5 20.80 14.93 6.29
C LEU A 5 20.34 14.23 4.99
N GLU A 6 19.60 13.14 5.16
CA GLU A 6 18.90 12.53 4.04
C GLU A 6 17.79 13.44 3.54
N PHE A 7 17.66 13.53 2.21
CA PHE A 7 16.59 14.29 1.60
C PHE A 7 15.40 13.36 1.38
N GLY A 8 14.23 13.74 1.90
CA GLY A 8 13.01 12.97 1.71
C GLY A 8 12.48 13.05 0.27
N GLY A 9 11.58 12.11 -0.08
CA GLY A 9 10.88 12.08 -1.37
C GLY A 9 11.57 11.26 -2.46
N ASN A 10 10.82 10.96 -3.54
CA ASN A 10 11.28 10.15 -4.66
C ASN A 10 12.44 10.82 -5.41
N GLY A 11 13.65 10.28 -5.26
CA GLY A 11 14.88 10.85 -5.84
C GLY A 11 15.72 11.69 -4.89
N GLY A 12 15.32 11.82 -3.61
CA GLY A 12 16.07 12.50 -2.57
C GLY A 12 17.52 12.00 -2.41
N PRO A 13 17.80 10.68 -2.38
CA PRO A 13 19.18 10.16 -2.30
C PRO A 13 20.07 10.61 -3.46
N ALA A 14 19.54 10.63 -4.69
CA ALA A 14 20.27 11.08 -5.87
C ALA A 14 20.56 12.60 -5.83
N ALA A 15 19.59 13.39 -5.35
CA ALA A 15 19.76 14.83 -5.15
C ALA A 15 20.86 15.11 -4.11
N ARG A 16 20.81 14.43 -2.96
CA ARG A 16 21.82 14.51 -1.91
C ARG A 16 23.22 14.18 -2.44
N GLY A 17 23.37 13.08 -3.20
CA GLY A 17 24.67 12.68 -3.74
C GLY A 17 25.33 13.76 -4.60
N ARG A 18 24.56 14.44 -5.45
CA ARG A 18 25.06 15.53 -6.31
C ARG A 18 25.46 16.76 -5.52
N ILE A 19 24.66 17.13 -4.51
CA ILE A 19 24.95 18.31 -3.67
C ILE A 19 26.16 18.05 -2.77
N VAL A 20 26.28 16.85 -2.18
CA VAL A 20 27.46 16.44 -1.41
C VAL A 20 28.72 16.50 -2.27
N ALA A 21 28.67 16.01 -3.51
CA ALA A 21 29.81 16.07 -4.42
C ALA A 21 30.25 17.53 -4.70
N ALA A 22 29.30 18.44 -4.89
CA ALA A 22 29.59 19.86 -5.11
C ALA A 22 30.16 20.55 -3.84
N LEU A 23 29.59 20.27 -2.66
CA LEU A 23 30.01 20.90 -1.40
C LEU A 23 31.38 20.40 -0.89
N ARG A 24 31.76 19.14 -1.19
CA ARG A 24 33.05 18.56 -0.78
C ARG A 24 34.28 19.30 -1.32
N ALA A 25 34.12 20.09 -2.38
CA ALA A 25 35.18 20.95 -2.89
C ALA A 25 35.53 22.11 -1.94
N ARG A 26 34.63 22.49 -1.02
CA ARG A 26 34.73 23.69 -0.19
C ARG A 26 34.59 23.41 1.32
N TYR A 27 33.94 22.31 1.67
CA TYR A 27 33.62 21.96 3.06
C TYR A 27 33.89 20.49 3.35
N THR A 28 34.31 20.20 4.59
CA THR A 28 34.19 18.85 5.15
C THR A 28 32.71 18.53 5.36
N VAL A 29 32.18 17.59 4.59
CA VAL A 29 30.78 17.16 4.64
C VAL A 29 30.68 15.79 5.29
N GLU A 30 30.04 15.73 6.45
CA GLU A 30 29.80 14.50 7.21
C GLU A 30 28.48 13.81 6.81
N ASN A 31 28.43 12.50 7.06
CA ASN A 31 27.24 11.69 6.79
C ASN A 31 26.15 11.94 7.84
N ALA A 32 24.87 11.84 7.43
CA ALA A 32 23.72 11.92 8.31
C ALA A 32 23.79 10.89 9.47
N ALA A 33 24.34 9.71 9.18
CA ALA A 33 24.56 8.65 10.18
C ALA A 33 25.43 9.10 11.36
N ALA A 34 26.43 9.96 11.14
CA ALA A 34 27.27 10.48 12.22
C ALA A 34 26.46 11.38 13.18
N LEU A 35 25.51 12.15 12.66
CA LEU A 35 24.64 13.00 13.48
C LEU A 35 23.63 12.17 14.27
N LEU A 36 23.10 11.12 13.66
CA LEU A 36 22.21 10.17 14.34
C LEU A 36 22.93 9.48 15.50
N ALA A 37 24.15 8.98 15.26
CA ALA A 37 24.98 8.38 16.31
C ALA A 37 25.28 9.39 17.44
N ALA A 38 25.64 10.63 17.10
CA ALA A 38 25.87 11.68 18.09
C ALA A 38 24.60 12.04 18.89
N CYS A 39 23.41 11.93 18.30
CA CYS A 39 22.15 12.10 19.03
C CYS A 39 21.85 10.92 19.95
N GLU A 40 22.11 9.70 19.50
CA GLU A 40 21.92 8.48 20.28
C GLU A 40 22.82 8.45 21.51
N GLU A 41 24.10 8.80 21.37
CA GLU A 41 25.04 8.94 22.50
C GLU A 41 24.57 9.95 23.56
N LEU A 42 23.81 10.97 23.14
CA LEU A 42 23.26 12.00 24.03
C LEU A 42 21.86 11.65 24.56
N GLY A 43 21.26 10.53 24.14
CA GLY A 43 19.87 10.19 24.46
C GLY A 43 18.84 11.18 23.91
N LEU A 44 19.13 11.81 22.76
CA LEU A 44 18.29 12.85 22.16
C LEU A 44 17.63 12.38 20.86
N THR A 45 16.42 12.88 20.59
CA THR A 45 15.73 12.67 19.31
C THR A 45 15.82 13.92 18.42
N LEU A 46 15.94 13.75 17.10
CA LEU A 46 16.09 14.84 16.12
C LEU A 46 14.83 15.72 15.91
N GLN A 47 13.71 15.39 16.56
CA GLN A 47 12.43 16.07 16.32
C GLN A 47 12.36 17.52 16.85
N ARG A 48 13.30 17.92 17.71
CA ARG A 48 13.32 19.27 18.32
C ARG A 48 14.58 20.01 17.88
N GLY A 49 14.44 21.26 17.42
CA GLY A 49 15.56 22.13 17.03
C GLY A 49 16.70 22.19 18.06
N PRO A 50 16.42 22.34 19.38
CA PRO A 50 17.47 22.32 20.40
C PRO A 50 18.26 21.00 20.48
N ASN A 51 17.63 19.86 20.19
CA ASN A 51 18.31 18.57 20.16
C ASN A 51 19.24 18.47 18.97
N LEU A 52 18.78 18.92 17.78
CA LEU A 52 19.59 19.01 16.58
C LEU A 52 20.88 19.83 16.83
N ALA A 53 20.77 20.94 17.56
CA ALA A 53 21.90 21.77 17.95
C ALA A 53 22.91 21.01 18.83
N ARG A 54 22.43 20.27 19.82
CA ARG A 54 23.30 19.51 20.74
C ARG A 54 24.05 18.40 20.00
N CYS A 55 23.38 17.64 19.13
CA CYS A 55 24.04 16.61 18.32
C CYS A 55 25.03 17.23 17.31
N ALA A 56 24.66 18.32 16.66
CA ALA A 56 25.53 19.02 15.73
C ALA A 56 26.79 19.56 16.44
N LYS A 57 26.62 20.10 17.66
CA LYS A 57 27.72 20.59 18.49
C LYS A 57 28.65 19.45 18.93
N GLN A 58 28.12 18.28 19.28
CA GLN A 58 28.93 17.08 19.60
C GLN A 58 29.86 16.70 18.45
N LEU A 59 29.39 16.84 17.21
CA LEU A 59 30.21 16.62 16.03
C LEU A 59 31.15 17.80 15.68
N GLY A 60 30.96 18.98 16.26
CA GLY A 60 31.63 20.21 15.79
C GLY A 60 31.11 20.70 14.43
N ALA A 61 29.88 20.33 14.07
CA ALA A 61 29.23 20.77 12.84
C ALA A 61 28.81 22.24 12.97
N ARG A 62 29.18 23.07 11.99
CA ARG A 62 28.77 24.48 11.95
C ARG A 62 27.33 24.64 11.49
N ALA A 63 26.90 23.82 10.55
CA ALA A 63 25.54 23.81 10.04
C ALA A 63 25.06 22.38 9.76
N VAL A 64 23.75 22.18 9.85
CA VAL A 64 23.07 20.96 9.42
C VAL A 64 22.13 21.33 8.26
N ILE A 65 22.21 20.60 7.16
CA ILE A 65 21.39 20.85 5.97
C ILE A 65 20.39 19.70 5.81
N GLY A 66 19.10 20.05 5.73
CA GLY A 66 18.00 19.12 5.47
C GLY A 66 17.17 19.54 4.26
N GLY A 67 16.41 18.61 3.70
CA GLY A 67 15.56 18.91 2.56
C GLY A 67 14.56 17.82 2.22
N LYS A 68 13.60 18.16 1.35
CA LYS A 68 12.60 17.24 0.81
C LYS A 68 12.33 17.59 -0.65
N LEU A 69 12.42 16.58 -1.51
CA LEU A 69 12.07 16.72 -2.93
C LEU A 69 10.55 16.55 -3.09
N GLY A 70 9.88 17.60 -3.59
CA GLY A 70 8.45 17.65 -3.86
C GLY A 70 8.13 17.90 -5.33
N ALA A 71 6.84 18.10 -5.63
CA ALA A 71 6.38 18.39 -6.99
C ALA A 71 6.89 19.76 -7.51
N GLU A 72 7.05 20.73 -6.61
CA GLU A 72 7.45 22.11 -6.93
C GLU A 72 8.98 22.31 -6.97
N GLY A 73 9.76 21.32 -6.53
CA GLY A 73 11.22 21.40 -6.47
C GLY A 73 11.79 20.80 -5.18
N LEU A 74 13.05 21.13 -4.91
CA LEU A 74 13.76 20.74 -3.69
C LEU A 74 13.54 21.80 -2.62
N GLY A 75 12.72 21.48 -1.62
CA GLY A 75 12.67 22.24 -0.38
C GLY A 75 13.96 21.99 0.41
N LEU A 76 14.66 23.05 0.78
CA LEU A 76 15.95 23.02 1.46
C LEU A 76 15.92 23.93 2.68
N ALA A 77 16.48 23.47 3.80
CA ALA A 77 16.68 24.27 5.00
C ALA A 77 18.10 24.08 5.55
N VAL A 78 18.72 25.19 5.95
CA VAL A 78 20.03 25.25 6.61
C VAL A 78 19.82 25.64 8.06
N TYR A 79 20.21 24.76 8.98
CA TYR A 79 20.10 24.95 10.42
C TYR A 79 21.47 25.28 11.01
N GLY A 80 21.52 26.22 11.95
CA GLY A 80 22.76 26.55 12.65
C GLY A 80 23.14 25.48 13.66
N GLY A 81 24.38 24.98 13.62
CA GLY A 81 24.84 23.91 14.51
C GLY A 81 24.83 24.26 16.00
N ASN A 82 24.87 25.55 16.36
CA ASN A 82 24.86 26.00 17.76
C ASN A 82 23.46 26.16 18.36
N LYS A 83 22.47 26.55 17.55
CA LYS A 83 21.11 26.88 18.01
C LYS A 83 20.04 25.91 17.51
N GLY A 84 20.31 25.21 16.40
CA GLY A 84 19.36 24.32 15.73
C GLY A 84 18.19 25.05 15.06
N GLU A 85 18.23 26.37 15.02
CA GLU A 85 17.27 27.22 14.32
C GLU A 85 17.57 27.24 12.82
N ALA A 86 16.53 27.30 11.99
CA ALA A 86 16.67 27.48 10.56
C ALA A 86 17.13 28.91 10.25
N ILE A 87 18.24 29.02 9.52
CA ILE A 87 18.85 30.31 9.11
C ILE A 87 18.34 30.69 7.73
N VAL A 88 18.28 29.70 6.84
CA VAL A 88 17.81 29.85 5.47
C VAL A 88 16.88 28.68 5.15
N SER A 89 15.75 28.98 4.52
CA SER A 89 14.82 27.98 3.99
C SER A 89 14.29 28.48 2.64
N ALA A 90 14.35 27.65 1.61
CA ALA A 90 13.79 27.97 0.30
C ALA A 90 13.40 26.70 -0.48
N VAL A 91 12.59 26.90 -1.51
CA VAL A 91 12.29 25.87 -2.51
C VAL A 91 13.05 26.22 -3.78
N VAL A 92 13.94 25.33 -4.23
CA VAL A 92 14.72 25.52 -5.44
C VAL A 92 14.16 24.63 -6.55
N PRO A 93 13.94 25.13 -7.77
CA PRO A 93 13.56 24.29 -8.90
C PRO A 93 14.53 23.13 -9.05
N TRP A 94 13.99 21.90 -9.12
CA TRP A 94 14.80 20.69 -9.14
C TRP A 94 14.24 19.65 -10.09
N SER A 95 14.90 19.49 -11.24
CA SER A 95 14.54 18.46 -12.21
C SER A 95 15.03 17.06 -11.80
N ARG A 96 14.43 15.99 -12.37
CA ARG A 96 14.87 14.59 -12.14
C ARG A 96 16.34 14.35 -12.51
N ARG A 97 16.88 15.13 -13.45
CA ARG A 97 18.29 15.13 -13.85
C ARG A 97 18.80 16.56 -13.73
N PRO A 98 19.11 17.02 -12.51
CA PRO A 98 19.40 18.42 -12.25
C PRO A 98 20.58 18.90 -13.11
N ARG A 99 20.38 20.04 -13.76
CA ARG A 99 21.40 20.74 -14.54
C ARG A 99 22.43 21.36 -13.59
N ALA A 100 23.63 21.66 -14.09
CA ALA A 100 24.68 22.29 -13.29
C ALA A 100 24.20 23.56 -12.57
N ARG A 101 23.39 24.38 -13.24
CA ARG A 101 22.80 25.61 -12.68
C ARG A 101 21.85 25.37 -11.50
N GLU A 102 21.06 24.28 -11.51
CA GLU A 102 20.17 23.94 -10.40
C GLU A 102 20.98 23.50 -9.17
N ILE A 103 22.09 22.78 -9.39
CA ILE A 103 23.01 22.40 -8.32
C ILE A 103 23.71 23.63 -7.74
N GLU A 104 24.18 24.53 -8.61
CA GLU A 104 24.84 25.79 -8.23
C GLU A 104 23.94 26.67 -7.38
N GLN A 105 22.66 26.83 -7.75
CA GLN A 105 21.67 27.57 -6.96
C GLN A 105 21.49 26.99 -5.56
N VAL A 106 21.42 25.66 -5.43
CA VAL A 106 21.34 25.00 -4.12
C VAL A 106 22.61 25.22 -3.30
N VAL A 107 23.79 25.12 -3.92
CA VAL A 107 25.06 25.37 -3.23
C VAL A 107 25.17 26.82 -2.76
N GLU A 108 24.83 27.80 -3.61
CA GLU A 108 24.82 29.22 -3.25
C GLU A 108 23.88 29.51 -2.08
N LEU A 109 22.70 28.88 -2.06
CA LEU A 109 21.77 28.98 -0.95
C LEU A 109 22.36 28.41 0.35
N ILE A 110 23.05 27.26 0.28
CA ILE A 110 23.72 26.67 1.44
C ILE A 110 24.85 27.58 1.94
N GLU A 111 25.66 28.11 1.02
CA GLU A 111 26.79 28.98 1.34
C GLU A 111 26.33 30.29 1.96
N SER A 112 25.25 30.90 1.45
CA SER A 112 24.66 32.10 2.04
C SER A 112 24.16 31.84 3.46
N GLY A 113 23.58 30.68 3.75
CA GLY A 113 23.18 30.29 5.10
C GLY A 113 24.38 30.02 6.02
N VAL A 114 25.44 29.39 5.50
CA VAL A 114 26.67 29.13 6.25
C VAL A 114 27.44 30.42 6.53
N ALA A 115 27.41 31.40 5.63
CA ALA A 115 28.06 32.70 5.80
C ALA A 115 27.43 33.55 6.92
N GLN A 116 26.14 33.36 7.21
CA GLN A 116 25.44 34.03 8.32
C GLN A 116 25.81 33.45 9.70
N LEU A 117 26.46 32.30 9.75
CA LEU A 117 26.91 31.71 11.01
C LEU A 117 28.12 32.45 11.56
N PRO A 118 28.19 32.66 12.89
CA PRO A 118 29.38 33.22 13.50
C PRO A 118 30.62 32.43 13.09
N ALA A 119 31.71 33.16 12.84
CA ALA A 119 33.01 32.54 12.59
C ALA A 119 33.32 31.57 13.74
N PRO A 120 33.90 30.39 13.45
CA PRO A 120 34.31 29.49 14.51
C PRO A 120 35.27 30.29 15.38
N SER A 121 34.91 30.49 16.65
CA SER A 121 35.75 31.23 17.59
C SER A 121 37.10 30.52 17.60
N ALA A 122 38.10 31.12 16.95
CA ALA A 122 39.46 30.60 16.91
C ALA A 122 39.83 30.32 18.35
N GLY A 123 40.03 29.04 18.66
CA GLY A 123 39.90 28.50 20.00
C GLY A 123 40.53 29.42 21.04
N ARG A 124 39.70 29.98 21.92
CA ARG A 124 40.18 30.36 23.24
C ARG A 124 40.57 29.03 23.87
N THR A 125 41.82 28.62 23.67
CA THR A 125 42.44 27.45 24.28
C THR A 125 41.98 27.46 25.73
N GLN A 126 41.07 26.55 26.08
CA GLN A 126 40.64 26.37 27.45
C GLN A 126 41.91 25.97 28.18
N ARG A 127 42.52 26.97 28.83
CA ARG A 127 43.64 26.79 29.73
C ARG A 127 43.11 25.86 30.79
N SER A 128 43.53 24.60 30.70
CA SER A 128 43.09 23.51 31.56
C SER A 128 43.16 24.00 33.01
N ARG A 129 41.98 24.24 33.61
CA ARG A 129 41.87 24.77 34.96
C ARG A 129 42.27 23.61 35.85
N ARG A 130 43.44 23.74 36.47
CA ARG A 130 44.03 22.81 37.45
C ARG A 130 42.92 22.39 38.44
N PRO A 131 42.75 21.08 38.72
CA PRO A 131 41.77 20.63 39.68
C PRO A 131 42.11 21.20 41.06
N ALA A 132 41.13 21.84 41.69
CA ALA A 132 41.21 22.24 43.09
C ALA A 132 41.06 20.98 43.97
N PRO A 133 41.76 20.90 45.11
CA PRO A 133 41.68 19.76 46.02
C PRO A 133 40.31 19.69 46.70
N ALA A 134 39.94 18.46 47.07
CA ALA A 134 38.73 18.09 47.78
C ALA A 134 38.59 18.88 49.10
N ASP A 135 37.41 19.45 49.30
CA ASP A 135 36.97 19.99 50.58
C ASP A 135 35.89 19.03 51.11
N GLU A 136 36.19 18.44 52.26
CA GLU A 136 35.27 17.62 53.05
C GLU A 136 34.41 18.56 53.89
N GLY A 137 33.11 18.32 53.99
CA GLY A 137 32.35 18.86 55.11
C GLY A 137 30.85 19.07 54.89
N GLU A 138 30.11 18.34 55.72
CA GLU A 138 28.91 18.79 56.47
C GLU A 138 27.53 18.57 55.84
N ASP A 139 26.97 17.42 56.26
CA ASP A 139 25.63 17.17 56.81
C ASP A 139 24.68 18.37 57.01
N GLU A 140 23.47 18.28 56.45
CA GLU A 140 22.14 18.64 57.03
C GLU A 140 21.09 17.92 56.14
N ASP A 141 20.37 16.87 56.56
CA ASP A 141 19.33 16.71 57.58
C ASP A 141 17.91 17.22 57.17
N LEU A 142 16.98 16.25 57.21
CA LEU A 142 15.50 16.25 57.21
C LEU A 142 14.66 16.87 56.08
N GLY A 143 13.74 16.03 55.58
CA GLY A 143 12.57 16.41 54.80
C GLY A 143 11.73 15.20 54.43
N GLU A 144 11.08 14.60 55.44
CA GLU A 144 10.00 13.63 55.29
C GLU A 144 8.88 14.19 54.40
N ASP A 145 8.39 13.43 53.42
CA ASP A 145 6.97 13.45 53.10
C ASP A 145 6.51 12.08 52.58
N ALA A 146 5.54 11.54 53.27
CA ALA A 146 4.92 10.24 53.05
C ALA A 146 3.74 10.41 52.10
N GLY A 147 3.67 9.53 51.09
CA GLY A 147 2.54 9.46 50.17
C GLY A 147 2.29 8.02 49.76
N ASP A 148 1.71 7.25 50.69
CA ASP A 148 1.08 5.96 50.45
C ASP A 148 -0.05 6.12 49.41
N GLY A 149 -0.08 5.21 48.45
CA GLY A 149 -1.05 5.20 47.35
C GLY A 149 -1.20 3.81 46.73
N ASP A 150 -1.60 2.88 47.59
CA ASP A 150 -2.52 1.75 47.34
C ASP A 150 -2.56 1.13 45.94
N ALA A 151 -1.93 -0.05 45.83
CA ALA A 151 -2.03 -0.95 44.69
C ALA A 151 -3.24 -1.88 44.90
N GLY A 152 -4.34 -1.60 44.18
CA GLY A 152 -5.46 -2.50 44.06
C GLY A 152 -5.17 -3.58 43.01
N ASP A 153 -4.88 -4.78 43.48
CA ASP A 153 -4.90 -6.02 42.71
C ASP A 153 -6.36 -6.39 42.40
N GLU A 154 -6.75 -6.38 41.11
CA GLU A 154 -7.94 -7.09 40.64
C GLU A 154 -7.52 -8.18 39.65
N GLU A 155 -7.38 -9.39 40.17
CA GLU A 155 -7.38 -10.63 39.39
C GLU A 155 -8.78 -10.83 38.76
N LEU A 156 -8.83 -10.85 37.43
CA LEU A 156 -9.98 -11.40 36.70
C LEU A 156 -9.50 -12.62 35.91
N SER A 157 -9.63 -13.77 36.55
CA SER A 157 -9.68 -15.08 35.90
C SER A 157 -10.92 -15.17 35.01
N PHE A 158 -10.73 -15.39 33.71
CA PHE A 158 -11.80 -15.75 32.80
C PHE A 158 -11.49 -17.11 32.17
N ASP A 159 -12.09 -18.14 32.75
CA ASP A 159 -12.18 -19.48 32.20
C ASP A 159 -13.21 -19.48 31.05
N GLY A 160 -12.75 -19.78 29.84
CA GLY A 160 -13.57 -19.92 28.65
C GLY A 160 -13.31 -21.26 27.98
N GLU A 161 -14.12 -22.24 28.34
CA GLU A 161 -14.19 -23.59 27.79
C GLU A 161 -14.19 -23.61 26.25
N THR A 162 -13.22 -24.30 25.66
CA THR A 162 -13.25 -24.73 24.26
C THR A 162 -14.00 -26.06 24.17
N GLY A 163 -15.29 -26.00 23.84
CA GLY A 163 -16.07 -27.13 23.36
C GLY A 163 -16.29 -27.00 21.85
N GLY A 164 -16.01 -28.05 21.08
CA GLY A 164 -16.44 -28.12 19.68
C GLY A 164 -15.62 -29.02 18.77
N ASP A 165 -15.46 -30.30 19.13
CA ASP A 165 -15.14 -31.34 18.15
C ASP A 165 -16.36 -31.55 17.24
N ALA A 166 -16.21 -31.22 15.95
CA ALA A 166 -17.14 -31.62 14.91
C ALA A 166 -16.38 -32.36 13.81
N GLN A 167 -16.22 -33.65 14.08
CA GLN A 167 -15.94 -34.70 13.12
C GLN A 167 -17.06 -34.75 12.07
N VAL A 168 -16.73 -34.52 10.80
CA VAL A 168 -17.64 -34.78 9.68
C VAL A 168 -17.03 -35.88 8.81
N ASP A 169 -17.64 -37.04 8.97
CA ASP A 169 -17.54 -38.21 8.13
C ASP A 169 -18.06 -37.96 6.70
N GLY A 170 -17.37 -38.59 5.74
CA GLY A 170 -17.97 -39.38 4.67
C GLY A 170 -18.88 -38.71 3.64
N SER A 171 -18.44 -38.69 2.38
CA SER A 171 -19.29 -39.14 1.26
C SER A 171 -18.52 -39.28 -0.07
N ASP A 172 -18.77 -40.43 -0.69
CA ASP A 172 -18.90 -40.68 -2.13
C ASP A 172 -17.71 -40.44 -3.07
N GLN A 173 -16.93 -41.51 -3.25
CA GLN A 173 -16.39 -41.88 -4.56
C GLN A 173 -17.12 -43.13 -5.07
N GLY A 174 -18.00 -42.92 -6.03
CA GLY A 174 -18.65 -44.01 -6.76
C GLY A 174 -19.18 -43.49 -8.09
N THR A 175 -18.49 -43.80 -9.19
CA THR A 175 -19.05 -44.25 -10.48
C THR A 175 -17.94 -44.29 -11.53
N ALA A 176 -17.35 -45.48 -11.68
CA ALA A 176 -16.67 -45.90 -12.90
C ALA A 176 -17.55 -46.98 -13.54
N GLY A 177 -17.85 -46.84 -14.82
CA GLY A 177 -18.50 -47.89 -15.61
C GLY A 177 -19.42 -47.33 -16.68
N GLY A 178 -19.15 -47.67 -17.93
CA GLY A 178 -20.10 -47.51 -19.02
C GLY A 178 -19.45 -47.20 -20.36
N ASP A 179 -18.70 -48.15 -20.90
CA ASP A 179 -18.51 -48.30 -22.34
C ASP A 179 -19.88 -48.53 -23.00
N ASP A 180 -20.14 -47.87 -24.13
CA ASP A 180 -21.01 -48.45 -25.15
C ASP A 180 -20.67 -47.89 -26.54
N ASP A 181 -19.96 -48.73 -27.28
CA ASP A 181 -19.77 -48.68 -28.71
C ASP A 181 -21.09 -48.91 -29.43
N THR A 182 -21.46 -48.01 -30.34
CA THR A 182 -22.29 -48.37 -31.50
C THR A 182 -21.82 -47.65 -32.75
N PRO A 183 -21.25 -48.37 -33.74
CA PRO A 183 -21.12 -47.91 -35.10
C PRO A 183 -22.28 -48.48 -35.93
N ASN A 184 -22.89 -47.65 -36.80
CA ASN A 184 -23.71 -47.95 -38.00
C ASN A 184 -24.76 -46.83 -38.15
N GLY A 185 -25.04 -46.20 -39.29
CA GLY A 185 -24.67 -46.41 -40.68
C GLY A 185 -25.63 -45.57 -41.56
N LEU A 186 -25.29 -45.42 -42.85
CA LEU A 186 -26.17 -45.00 -43.97
C LEU A 186 -26.61 -43.51 -43.93
N GLY A 187 -26.08 -42.61 -44.76
CA GLY A 187 -26.28 -42.56 -46.21
C GLY A 187 -27.43 -41.59 -46.56
N PRO A 188 -27.18 -40.41 -47.18
CA PRO A 188 -28.19 -39.36 -47.33
C PRO A 188 -29.12 -39.56 -48.54
N ALA A 189 -30.40 -39.23 -48.38
CA ALA A 189 -31.36 -39.08 -49.47
C ALA A 189 -31.21 -37.69 -50.14
N PRO A 190 -31.31 -37.60 -51.48
CA PRO A 190 -31.21 -36.33 -52.20
C PRO A 190 -32.52 -35.53 -52.05
N GLN A 191 -32.42 -34.32 -51.49
CA GLN A 191 -33.54 -33.38 -51.45
C GLN A 191 -33.63 -32.56 -52.75
N PRO A 192 -34.87 -32.18 -53.16
CA PRO A 192 -35.13 -31.53 -54.44
C PRO A 192 -34.61 -30.09 -54.50
N SER A 193 -34.11 -29.75 -55.68
CA SER A 193 -33.64 -28.42 -56.08
C SER A 193 -34.80 -27.41 -56.05
N VAL A 194 -34.89 -26.62 -54.98
CA VAL A 194 -35.82 -25.49 -54.88
C VAL A 194 -35.16 -24.26 -55.48
N ALA A 195 -35.89 -23.61 -56.40
CA ALA A 195 -35.50 -22.41 -57.13
C ALA A 195 -35.06 -21.25 -56.20
N PRO A 196 -34.15 -20.38 -56.66
CA PRO A 196 -33.64 -19.25 -55.88
C PRO A 196 -34.74 -18.21 -55.69
N SER A 197 -35.39 -18.23 -54.52
CA SER A 197 -36.19 -17.10 -54.07
C SER A 197 -35.25 -15.95 -53.75
N THR A 198 -35.26 -14.91 -54.58
CA THR A 198 -34.68 -13.60 -54.30
C THR A 198 -35.40 -12.96 -53.13
N SER A 199 -35.04 -13.37 -51.90
CA SER A 199 -35.41 -12.65 -50.70
C SER A 199 -34.59 -11.36 -50.66
N SER A 200 -35.26 -10.22 -50.78
CA SER A 200 -34.72 -8.92 -50.43
C SER A 200 -34.04 -9.04 -49.05
N GLY A 201 -32.72 -8.88 -49.04
CA GLY A 201 -31.86 -9.04 -47.89
C GLY A 201 -32.14 -7.95 -46.85
N GLY A 202 -33.21 -8.15 -46.07
CA GLY A 202 -33.27 -7.58 -44.74
C GLY A 202 -32.10 -8.19 -43.99
N ALA A 203 -31.02 -7.43 -43.85
CA ALA A 203 -29.87 -7.81 -43.04
C ALA A 203 -30.41 -8.27 -41.69
N ARG A 204 -30.48 -9.60 -41.50
CA ARG A 204 -30.82 -10.19 -40.21
C ARG A 204 -29.84 -9.55 -39.25
N ARG A 205 -30.33 -8.64 -38.40
CA ARG A 205 -29.58 -8.13 -37.26
C ARG A 205 -29.15 -9.36 -36.51
N GLY A 206 -27.86 -9.69 -36.64
CA GLY A 206 -27.32 -10.88 -36.05
C GLY A 206 -27.48 -10.79 -34.52
N PRO A 207 -27.40 -11.91 -33.82
CA PRO A 207 -27.43 -11.96 -32.34
C PRO A 207 -26.34 -11.11 -31.65
N ALA A 208 -25.47 -10.43 -32.40
CA ALA A 208 -24.48 -9.48 -31.92
C ALA A 208 -25.06 -8.16 -31.38
N ASP A 209 -26.32 -7.81 -31.68
CA ASP A 209 -26.92 -6.55 -31.21
C ASP A 209 -27.36 -6.56 -29.73
N ASP A 210 -27.42 -7.72 -29.06
CA ASP A 210 -27.90 -7.85 -27.67
C ASP A 210 -26.78 -7.88 -26.61
N GLU A 211 -25.51 -7.84 -27.00
CA GLU A 211 -24.42 -7.85 -26.03
C GLU A 211 -24.02 -6.43 -25.59
N PRO A 212 -23.91 -6.15 -24.28
CA PRO A 212 -23.58 -4.82 -23.81
C PRO A 212 -22.16 -4.41 -24.21
N ARG A 213 -22.06 -3.36 -25.00
CA ARG A 213 -20.80 -2.75 -25.47
C ARG A 213 -20.15 -1.91 -24.39
N ALA A 214 -20.94 -1.41 -23.44
CA ALA A 214 -20.46 -0.75 -22.24
C ALA A 214 -21.31 -1.13 -21.03
N ARG A 215 -20.72 -1.08 -19.84
CA ARG A 215 -21.38 -1.33 -18.56
C ARG A 215 -20.85 -0.36 -17.52
N ALA A 216 -21.75 0.21 -16.73
CA ALA A 216 -21.41 1.07 -15.61
C ALA A 216 -22.18 0.60 -14.37
N GLU A 217 -21.48 0.43 -13.27
CA GLU A 217 -22.03 -0.01 -11.98
C GLU A 217 -21.54 0.89 -10.86
N VAL A 218 -22.45 1.15 -9.93
CA VAL A 218 -22.15 1.74 -8.63
C VAL A 218 -22.60 0.78 -7.55
N GLY A 219 -21.81 0.66 -6.50
CA GLY A 219 -22.09 -0.28 -5.43
C GLY A 219 -21.76 0.27 -4.06
N ILE A 220 -22.42 -0.32 -3.07
CA ILE A 220 -22.17 -0.12 -1.66
C ILE A 220 -21.89 -1.47 -1.02
N GLY A 221 -21.22 -1.47 0.13
CA GLY A 221 -20.98 -2.73 0.81
C GLY A 221 -20.24 -2.59 2.11
N THR A 222 -19.71 -3.71 2.59
CA THR A 222 -18.85 -3.78 3.75
C THR A 222 -17.45 -4.20 3.35
N TRP A 223 -16.46 -3.70 4.09
CA TRP A 223 -15.06 -4.02 3.90
C TRP A 223 -14.37 -4.24 5.23
N MET A 224 -13.48 -5.23 5.30
CA MET A 224 -12.71 -5.58 6.49
C MET A 224 -11.26 -5.88 6.11
N ARG A 225 -10.33 -5.64 7.03
CA ARG A 225 -8.91 -5.94 6.90
C ARG A 225 -8.40 -6.74 8.09
N ASN A 226 -7.52 -7.68 7.81
CA ASN A 226 -6.71 -8.37 8.80
C ASN A 226 -5.24 -8.35 8.36
N LEU A 227 -4.35 -7.76 9.17
CA LEU A 227 -2.92 -7.76 8.94
C LEU A 227 -2.25 -8.54 10.08
N THR A 228 -1.61 -9.66 9.73
CA THR A 228 -0.90 -10.52 10.66
C THR A 228 0.58 -10.57 10.32
N PHE A 229 1.41 -10.87 11.32
CA PHE A 229 2.86 -10.94 11.17
C PHE A 229 3.35 -12.31 11.61
N THR A 230 4.29 -12.87 10.87
CA THR A 230 5.06 -14.03 11.32
C THR A 230 6.28 -13.51 12.05
N ASP A 231 6.10 -13.28 13.35
CA ASP A 231 7.16 -12.85 14.26
C ASP A 231 7.37 -13.95 15.32
N PRO A 232 8.51 -14.67 15.27
CA PRO A 232 8.80 -15.73 16.24
C PRO A 232 8.90 -15.23 17.69
N GLN A 233 9.03 -13.90 17.90
CA GLN A 233 9.14 -13.29 19.22
C GLN A 233 7.89 -12.55 19.67
N GLN A 234 6.84 -12.51 18.85
CA GLN A 234 5.56 -11.83 19.14
C GLN A 234 5.72 -10.34 19.53
N THR A 235 6.74 -9.66 19.00
CA THR A 235 6.96 -8.23 19.22
C THR A 235 6.08 -7.35 18.35
N THR A 236 5.54 -7.89 17.26
CA THR A 236 4.65 -7.18 16.33
C THR A 236 3.19 -7.50 16.61
N ASN A 237 2.38 -6.47 16.83
CA ASN A 237 0.95 -6.61 17.02
C ASN A 237 0.24 -6.86 15.68
N SER A 238 -0.66 -7.85 15.65
CA SER A 238 -1.62 -8.01 14.56
C SER A 238 -2.65 -6.88 14.57
N TYR A 239 -3.28 -6.67 13.43
CA TYR A 239 -4.28 -5.63 13.23
C TYR A 239 -5.52 -6.20 12.58
N GLN A 240 -6.66 -5.91 13.18
CA GLN A 240 -7.95 -6.23 12.58
C GLN A 240 -8.78 -4.95 12.53
N SER A 241 -9.22 -4.58 11.34
CA SER A 241 -10.18 -3.49 11.21
C SER A 241 -11.57 -3.98 11.57
N GLY A 242 -12.43 -3.06 12.06
CA GLY A 242 -13.86 -3.30 12.01
C GLY A 242 -14.37 -3.35 10.56
N ALA A 243 -15.65 -3.67 10.41
CA ALA A 243 -16.33 -3.49 9.14
C ALA A 243 -16.52 -2.00 8.85
N ALA A 244 -16.16 -1.56 7.64
CA ALA A 244 -16.49 -0.23 7.13
C ALA A 244 -17.45 -0.31 5.95
N MET A 245 -18.18 0.79 5.75
CA MET A 245 -18.91 1.00 4.52
C MET A 245 -17.93 1.19 3.37
N ALA A 246 -18.13 0.44 2.29
CA ALA A 246 -17.41 0.56 1.04
C ALA A 246 -18.32 1.16 -0.04
N LEU A 247 -17.73 1.98 -0.90
CA LEU A 247 -18.31 2.47 -2.14
C LEU A 247 -17.50 1.92 -3.31
N ARG A 248 -18.16 1.52 -4.38
CA ARG A 248 -17.54 1.01 -5.60
C ARG A 248 -18.11 1.69 -6.83
N LEU A 249 -17.23 1.96 -7.78
CA LEU A 249 -17.54 2.30 -9.17
C LEU A 249 -16.83 1.29 -10.07
N ALA A 250 -17.56 0.71 -11.01
CA ALA A 250 -16.99 -0.16 -12.03
C ALA A 250 -17.50 0.26 -13.41
N LEU A 251 -16.58 0.49 -14.34
CA LEU A 251 -16.85 0.82 -15.72
C LEU A 251 -16.19 -0.23 -16.60
N GLU A 252 -16.90 -0.75 -17.60
CA GLU A 252 -16.38 -1.66 -18.61
C GLU A 252 -16.81 -1.16 -19.99
N GLY A 253 -15.91 -1.21 -20.95
CA GLY A 253 -16.18 -0.85 -22.34
C GLY A 253 -15.49 -1.80 -23.30
N ARG A 254 -16.16 -2.09 -24.41
CA ARG A 254 -15.67 -2.93 -25.51
C ARG A 254 -15.63 -2.09 -26.79
N PRO A 255 -14.60 -1.23 -26.95
CA PRO A 255 -14.60 -0.19 -27.98
C PRO A 255 -14.71 -0.75 -29.39
N ALA A 256 -14.08 -1.89 -29.67
CA ALA A 256 -14.15 -2.54 -30.98
C ALA A 256 -15.55 -3.09 -31.32
N ALA A 257 -16.39 -3.39 -30.31
CA ALA A 257 -17.77 -3.84 -30.52
C ALA A 257 -18.68 -2.75 -31.12
N PHE A 258 -18.27 -1.49 -31.10
CA PHE A 258 -18.99 -0.41 -31.79
C PHE A 258 -18.80 -0.43 -33.31
N PHE A 259 -17.74 -1.07 -33.81
CA PHE A 259 -17.33 -1.03 -35.21
C PHE A 259 -17.23 -2.43 -35.85
N SER A 260 -17.16 -3.49 -35.05
CA SER A 260 -16.96 -4.86 -35.51
C SER A 260 -17.77 -5.85 -34.67
N THR A 261 -18.08 -6.99 -35.26
CA THR A 261 -18.72 -8.15 -34.58
C THR A 261 -17.78 -9.34 -34.44
N GLY A 262 -16.50 -9.21 -34.85
CA GLY A 262 -15.51 -10.29 -34.83
C GLY A 262 -14.81 -10.47 -33.48
N HIS A 263 -13.69 -11.21 -33.48
CA HIS A 263 -12.88 -11.45 -32.27
C HIS A 263 -12.42 -10.16 -31.59
N LEU A 264 -12.11 -9.11 -32.36
CA LEU A 264 -11.70 -7.83 -31.79
C LEU A 264 -12.81 -7.20 -30.93
N ALA A 265 -14.09 -7.45 -31.22
CA ALA A 265 -15.21 -6.96 -30.42
C ALA A 265 -15.23 -7.49 -28.98
N GLN A 266 -14.46 -8.53 -28.70
CA GLN A 266 -14.32 -9.12 -27.37
C GLN A 266 -13.20 -8.49 -26.54
N LEU A 267 -12.42 -7.56 -27.12
CA LEU A 267 -11.46 -6.78 -26.36
C LEU A 267 -12.20 -5.80 -25.46
N TYR A 268 -11.84 -5.79 -24.18
CA TYR A 268 -12.44 -4.91 -23.19
C TYR A 268 -11.38 -4.06 -22.48
N ALA A 269 -11.85 -2.92 -21.97
CA ALA A 269 -11.16 -2.09 -21.00
C ALA A 269 -12.06 -1.91 -19.78
N ARG A 270 -11.51 -2.09 -18.58
CA ARG A 270 -12.24 -2.00 -17.32
C ARG A 270 -11.53 -1.08 -16.35
N LEU A 271 -12.31 -0.19 -15.73
CA LEU A 271 -11.90 0.66 -14.62
C LEU A 271 -12.68 0.24 -13.39
N ARG A 272 -12.00 -0.04 -12.28
CA ARG A 272 -12.63 -0.25 -10.98
C ARG A 272 -12.05 0.74 -9.98
N TYR A 273 -12.92 1.40 -9.25
CA TYR A 273 -12.55 2.26 -8.12
C TYR A 273 -13.34 1.82 -6.90
N GLN A 274 -12.67 1.67 -5.77
CA GLN A 274 -13.28 1.33 -4.50
C GLN A 274 -12.71 2.22 -3.40
N THR A 275 -13.55 2.67 -2.49
CA THR A 275 -13.14 3.46 -1.33
C THR A 275 -13.97 3.12 -0.12
N THR A 276 -13.47 3.37 1.09
CA THR A 276 -14.25 3.19 2.33
C THR A 276 -14.57 4.52 2.98
N LEU A 277 -15.77 4.62 3.57
CA LEU A 277 -16.18 5.75 4.40
C LEU A 277 -16.27 5.33 5.87
N GLY A 278 -15.71 6.15 6.75
CA GLY A 278 -15.88 5.99 8.21
C GLY A 278 -15.25 4.71 8.78
N LEU A 279 -14.17 4.20 8.19
CA LEU A 279 -13.47 3.03 8.72
C LEU A 279 -12.81 3.41 10.05
N LYS A 280 -13.40 2.92 11.14
CA LYS A 280 -12.85 3.00 12.47
C LYS A 280 -12.23 1.66 12.83
N SER A 281 -11.00 1.70 13.31
CA SER A 281 -10.24 0.51 13.60
C SER A 281 -9.90 0.43 15.08
N LYS A 282 -9.90 -0.79 15.62
CA LYS A 282 -9.48 -1.05 17.00
C LYS A 282 -8.06 -1.58 16.96
N SER A 283 -7.16 -0.93 17.71
CA SER A 283 -5.82 -1.49 17.93
C SER A 283 -5.90 -2.58 18.99
N ALA A 284 -5.38 -3.78 18.69
CA ALA A 284 -5.30 -4.87 19.65
C ALA A 284 -4.43 -4.51 20.88
N ALA A 285 -3.44 -3.63 20.70
CA ALA A 285 -2.49 -3.25 21.74
C ALA A 285 -3.09 -2.32 22.81
N THR A 286 -4.13 -1.54 22.49
CA THR A 286 -4.68 -0.53 23.40
C THR A 286 -6.18 -0.70 23.67
N GLY A 287 -6.86 -1.64 23.01
CA GLY A 287 -8.24 -2.07 23.28
C GLY A 287 -9.34 -1.03 23.04
N ALA A 288 -9.05 0.27 23.04
CA ALA A 288 -10.06 1.31 23.27
C ALA A 288 -10.07 2.48 22.26
N THR A 289 -9.06 2.64 21.40
CA THR A 289 -9.03 3.79 20.47
C THR A 289 -9.56 3.39 19.10
N LEU A 290 -10.73 3.96 18.73
CA LEU A 290 -11.22 3.98 17.37
C LEU A 290 -10.33 4.95 16.58
N ILE A 291 -9.46 4.41 15.74
CA ILE A 291 -8.56 5.21 14.90
C ILE A 291 -9.20 5.34 13.52
N ASP A 292 -9.23 6.57 12.99
CA ASP A 292 -9.68 6.83 11.64
C ASP A 292 -8.73 6.16 10.66
N SER A 293 -9.29 5.40 9.74
CA SER A 293 -8.56 4.73 8.69
C SER A 293 -9.27 4.90 7.36
N GLY A 294 -8.53 4.71 6.27
CA GLY A 294 -9.01 4.91 4.91
C GLY A 294 -8.47 3.82 4.01
N PHE A 295 -9.31 3.38 3.09
CA PHE A 295 -8.97 2.46 2.02
C PHE A 295 -9.38 3.09 0.69
N ASN A 296 -8.48 3.05 -0.30
CA ASN A 296 -8.76 3.41 -1.68
C ASN A 296 -8.09 2.41 -2.61
N GLU A 297 -8.79 1.96 -3.65
CA GLU A 297 -8.25 1.09 -4.67
C GLU A 297 -8.69 1.57 -6.05
N LEU A 298 -7.75 1.65 -6.99
CA LEU A 298 -7.99 1.99 -8.38
C LEU A 298 -7.32 0.93 -9.26
N LEU A 299 -8.11 0.30 -10.13
CA LEU A 299 -7.65 -0.72 -11.06
C LEU A 299 -8.04 -0.33 -12.48
N LEU A 300 -7.09 -0.45 -13.40
CA LEU A 300 -7.32 -0.37 -14.84
C LEU A 300 -6.83 -1.66 -15.47
N ASP A 301 -7.72 -2.39 -16.14
CA ASP A 301 -7.36 -3.63 -16.83
C ASP A 301 -7.88 -3.70 -18.27
N LEU A 302 -7.07 -4.29 -19.14
CA LEU A 302 -7.40 -4.59 -20.53
C LEU A 302 -7.45 -6.10 -20.69
N GLY A 303 -8.40 -6.59 -21.48
CA GLY A 303 -8.52 -8.03 -21.64
C GLY A 303 -9.32 -8.47 -22.85
N TYR A 304 -9.53 -9.78 -22.91
CA TYR A 304 -10.23 -10.47 -23.98
C TYR A 304 -11.28 -11.42 -23.38
N ARG A 305 -12.51 -11.35 -23.90
CA ARG A 305 -13.62 -12.24 -23.53
C ARG A 305 -13.74 -13.41 -24.51
N TRP A 306 -13.38 -14.60 -24.06
CA TRP A 306 -13.60 -15.82 -24.83
C TRP A 306 -14.98 -16.42 -24.52
N ARG A 307 -15.85 -16.46 -25.54
CA ARG A 307 -17.19 -17.04 -25.45
C ARG A 307 -17.15 -18.52 -25.79
N VAL A 308 -17.66 -19.36 -24.91
CA VAL A 308 -17.75 -20.81 -25.13
C VAL A 308 -18.90 -21.13 -26.10
N LYS A 309 -20.00 -20.37 -26.03
CA LYS A 309 -21.19 -20.51 -26.90
C LYS A 309 -21.54 -19.16 -27.53
N PRO A 310 -20.82 -18.73 -28.58
CA PRO A 310 -20.95 -17.39 -29.15
C PRO A 310 -22.33 -17.08 -29.73
N GLU A 311 -23.12 -18.10 -30.08
CA GLU A 311 -24.50 -17.98 -30.57
C GLU A 311 -25.50 -17.50 -29.51
N ARG A 312 -25.15 -17.62 -28.21
CA ARG A 312 -25.97 -17.12 -27.11
C ARG A 312 -25.44 -15.76 -26.65
N PRO A 313 -26.23 -14.67 -26.71
CA PRO A 313 -25.78 -13.34 -26.32
C PRO A 313 -25.19 -13.26 -24.91
N ARG A 314 -25.73 -14.05 -23.97
CA ARG A 314 -25.26 -14.18 -22.58
C ARG A 314 -24.66 -15.57 -22.28
N GLY A 315 -24.07 -16.23 -23.28
CA GLY A 315 -23.47 -17.55 -23.09
C GLY A 315 -22.32 -17.56 -22.07
N PRO A 316 -21.94 -18.76 -21.58
CA PRO A 316 -20.77 -18.91 -20.72
C PRO A 316 -19.53 -18.35 -21.40
N HIS A 317 -18.73 -17.62 -20.64
CA HIS A 317 -17.52 -16.98 -21.14
C HIS A 317 -16.41 -16.95 -20.09
N VAL A 318 -15.18 -16.81 -20.59
CA VAL A 318 -13.97 -16.66 -19.80
C VAL A 318 -13.26 -15.39 -20.24
N ASP A 319 -13.01 -14.49 -19.30
CA ASP A 319 -12.25 -13.26 -19.49
C ASP A 319 -10.81 -13.49 -19.06
N PHE A 320 -9.86 -12.99 -19.85
CA PHE A 320 -8.45 -12.92 -19.48
C PHE A 320 -7.99 -11.47 -19.60
N GLY A 321 -7.19 -10.99 -18.65
CA GLY A 321 -6.73 -9.61 -18.69
C GLY A 321 -5.40 -9.35 -18.01
N LEU A 322 -4.82 -8.23 -18.39
CA LEU A 322 -3.62 -7.63 -17.81
C LEU A 322 -3.97 -6.20 -17.40
N GLY A 323 -3.55 -5.79 -16.20
CA GLY A 323 -3.87 -4.47 -15.69
C GLY A 323 -2.80 -3.89 -14.79
N TYR A 324 -3.07 -2.66 -14.36
CA TYR A 324 -2.30 -1.93 -13.38
C TYR A 324 -3.22 -1.45 -12.27
N GLY A 325 -2.73 -1.51 -11.03
CA GLY A 325 -3.49 -1.18 -9.85
C GLY A 325 -2.73 -0.36 -8.83
N LEU A 326 -3.48 0.44 -8.10
CA LEU A 326 -3.08 1.19 -6.92
C LEU A 326 -4.02 0.81 -5.78
N LEU A 327 -3.47 0.53 -4.61
CA LEU A 327 -4.23 0.31 -3.39
C LEU A 327 -3.55 1.06 -2.27
N ASP A 328 -4.27 1.94 -1.59
CA ASP A 328 -3.78 2.71 -0.46
C ASP A 328 -4.63 2.41 0.78
N PHE A 329 -3.95 2.06 1.87
CA PHE A 329 -4.51 1.92 3.19
C PHE A 329 -3.77 2.83 4.16
N SER A 330 -4.50 3.76 4.79
CA SER A 330 -3.95 4.73 5.72
C SER A 330 -4.59 4.62 7.10
N VAL A 331 -3.80 4.82 8.15
CA VAL A 331 -4.25 4.93 9.53
C VAL A 331 -3.84 6.30 10.09
N SER A 332 -4.81 7.09 10.51
CA SER A 332 -4.60 8.45 11.04
C SER A 332 -4.38 8.39 12.54
N TRP A 333 -3.15 8.15 12.97
CA TRP A 333 -2.78 8.10 14.38
C TRP A 333 -2.90 9.48 15.05
N PRO A 334 -3.47 9.58 16.26
CA PRO A 334 -3.40 10.79 17.06
C PRO A 334 -1.95 11.21 17.27
N LYS A 335 -1.66 12.52 17.30
CA LYS A 335 -0.28 13.05 17.50
C LYS A 335 0.38 12.56 18.79
N THR A 336 -0.42 12.18 19.79
CA THR A 336 0.02 11.69 21.09
C THR A 336 0.26 10.18 21.12
N ALA A 337 -0.21 9.44 20.10
CA ALA A 337 -0.08 8.00 20.03
C ALA A 337 1.15 7.61 19.21
N THR A 338 1.91 6.63 19.71
CA THR A 338 2.96 5.98 18.93
C THR A 338 2.31 5.21 17.78
N GLN A 339 2.76 5.45 16.56
CA GLN A 339 2.31 4.71 15.39
C GLN A 339 2.70 3.23 15.56
N ALA A 340 1.71 2.35 15.73
CA ALA A 340 1.99 0.93 15.92
C ALA A 340 2.16 0.18 14.58
N LEU A 341 1.60 0.73 13.48
CA LEU A 341 1.58 0.09 12.17
C LEU A 341 1.85 1.10 11.05
N PRO A 342 2.57 0.70 10.00
CA PRO A 342 2.77 1.54 8.83
C PRO A 342 1.49 1.70 8.01
N ASN A 343 1.42 2.76 7.23
CA ASN A 343 0.48 2.80 6.11
C ASN A 343 0.90 1.74 5.07
N SER A 344 -0.06 1.20 4.34
CA SER A 344 0.22 0.19 3.31
C SER A 344 -0.22 0.75 1.97
N SER A 345 0.71 0.85 1.02
CA SER A 345 0.39 1.32 -0.33
C SER A 345 0.98 0.37 -1.36
N TYR A 346 0.12 -0.25 -2.15
CA TYR A 346 0.51 -1.22 -3.16
C TYR A 346 0.39 -0.62 -4.55
N ARG A 347 1.46 -0.77 -5.33
CA ARG A 347 1.43 -0.60 -6.78
C ARG A 347 1.72 -1.93 -7.41
N PHE A 348 0.89 -2.36 -8.35
CA PHE A 348 1.03 -3.70 -8.91
C PHE A 348 0.60 -3.79 -10.37
N VAL A 349 1.22 -4.72 -11.07
CA VAL A 349 0.69 -5.27 -12.31
C VAL A 349 -0.16 -6.48 -11.95
N LEU A 350 -1.34 -6.61 -12.55
CA LEU A 350 -2.24 -7.73 -12.29
C LEU A 350 -2.44 -8.58 -13.54
N LEU A 351 -2.47 -9.90 -13.35
CA LEU A 351 -2.96 -10.89 -14.30
C LEU A 351 -4.31 -11.38 -13.78
N ASN A 352 -5.36 -11.30 -14.58
CA ASN A 352 -6.68 -11.75 -14.16
C ASN A 352 -7.27 -12.78 -15.11
N ALA A 353 -8.04 -13.70 -14.52
CA ALA A 353 -8.93 -14.62 -15.21
C ALA A 353 -10.29 -14.58 -14.51
N ALA A 354 -11.36 -14.50 -15.28
CA ALA A 354 -12.72 -14.58 -14.75
C ALA A 354 -13.58 -15.50 -15.60
N GLY A 355 -14.48 -16.24 -14.97
CA GLY A 355 -15.48 -17.05 -15.65
C GLY A 355 -16.86 -16.60 -15.24
N ALA A 356 -17.78 -16.53 -16.20
CA ALA A 356 -19.18 -16.27 -15.93
C ALA A 356 -20.07 -17.33 -16.59
N TYR A 357 -21.12 -17.72 -15.88
CA TYR A 357 -22.04 -18.75 -16.29
C TYR A 357 -23.50 -18.27 -16.12
N PRO A 358 -24.30 -18.23 -17.20
CA PRO A 358 -25.72 -17.91 -17.10
C PRO A 358 -26.49 -19.12 -16.55
N PHE A 359 -27.12 -19.00 -15.39
CA PHE A 359 -28.04 -20.03 -14.89
C PHE A 359 -29.40 -19.95 -15.59
N GLY A 360 -29.77 -18.76 -16.07
CA GLY A 360 -30.95 -18.52 -16.90
C GLY A 360 -30.85 -17.18 -17.63
N ASP A 361 -31.97 -16.73 -18.22
CA ASP A 361 -31.96 -15.50 -19.02
C ASP A 361 -31.74 -14.22 -18.19
N TRP A 362 -32.14 -14.27 -16.91
CA TRP A 362 -32.12 -13.13 -16.00
C TRP A 362 -31.13 -13.27 -14.84
N ILE A 363 -30.47 -14.41 -14.67
CA ILE A 363 -29.56 -14.65 -13.53
C ILE A 363 -28.32 -15.44 -13.96
N GLY A 364 -27.17 -15.00 -13.46
CA GLY A 364 -25.87 -15.61 -13.68
C GLY A 364 -25.02 -15.60 -12.43
N GLY A 365 -23.91 -16.32 -12.52
CA GLY A 365 -22.85 -16.28 -11.51
C GLY A 365 -21.50 -16.09 -12.18
N TYR A 366 -20.56 -15.52 -11.45
CA TYR A 366 -19.19 -15.37 -11.91
C TYR A 366 -18.18 -15.61 -10.79
N ALA A 367 -16.98 -15.97 -11.21
CA ALA A 367 -15.80 -16.10 -10.37
C ALA A 367 -14.63 -15.36 -11.03
N ARG A 368 -13.82 -14.69 -10.23
CA ARG A 368 -12.60 -13.98 -10.68
C ARG A 368 -11.43 -14.39 -9.81
N ALA A 369 -10.28 -14.60 -10.44
CA ALA A 369 -9.00 -14.75 -9.78
C ALA A 369 -8.00 -13.75 -10.38
N GLU A 370 -7.20 -13.11 -9.53
CA GLU A 370 -6.13 -12.19 -9.93
C GLU A 370 -4.83 -12.54 -9.21
N TYR A 371 -3.72 -12.54 -9.93
CA TYR A 371 -2.38 -12.50 -9.35
C TYR A 371 -1.82 -11.08 -9.49
N ARG A 372 -1.31 -10.52 -8.40
CA ARG A 372 -0.76 -9.16 -8.33
C ARG A 372 0.74 -9.23 -8.11
N LEU A 373 1.49 -8.84 -9.12
CA LEU A 373 2.93 -8.61 -9.01
C LEU A 373 3.14 -7.23 -8.40
N VAL A 374 3.46 -7.20 -7.10
CA VAL A 374 3.64 -5.96 -6.34
C VAL A 374 5.00 -5.36 -6.67
N LEU A 375 4.96 -4.14 -7.21
CA LEU A 375 6.13 -3.34 -7.59
C LEU A 375 6.61 -2.45 -6.45
N ASP A 376 5.70 -2.04 -5.58
CA ASP A 376 5.93 -1.15 -4.44
C ASP A 376 4.89 -1.50 -3.37
N ALA A 377 5.33 -1.62 -2.11
CA ALA A 377 4.47 -1.89 -0.96
C ALA A 377 4.45 -0.74 0.06
N GLY A 378 5.09 0.39 -0.26
CA GLY A 378 5.06 1.58 0.59
C GLY A 378 5.82 1.43 1.90
N GLU A 379 5.30 2.06 2.96
CA GLU A 379 5.99 2.15 4.25
C GLU A 379 6.29 0.79 4.88
N ILE A 380 5.45 -0.23 4.66
CA ILE A 380 5.68 -1.56 5.23
C ILE A 380 7.01 -2.18 4.76
N SER A 381 7.43 -1.86 3.53
CA SER A 381 8.70 -2.31 2.94
C SER A 381 9.87 -1.34 3.17
N SER A 382 9.65 -0.27 3.94
CA SER A 382 10.69 0.72 4.20
C SER A 382 11.67 0.26 5.29
N GLU A 383 12.90 0.76 5.24
CA GLU A 383 13.92 0.47 6.24
C GLU A 383 13.56 0.91 7.67
N GLN A 384 12.62 1.85 7.82
CA GLN A 384 12.12 2.30 9.12
C GLN A 384 11.21 1.24 9.78
N TRP A 385 10.48 0.48 8.97
CA TRP A 385 9.54 -0.55 9.43
C TRP A 385 10.18 -1.92 9.30
N PHE A 386 9.71 -2.77 8.39
CA PHE A 386 10.16 -4.16 8.25
C PHE A 386 11.31 -4.33 7.25
N GLY A 387 11.63 -3.30 6.47
CA GLY A 387 12.70 -3.33 5.49
C GLY A 387 12.28 -3.90 4.13
N PRO A 388 13.25 -3.96 3.20
CA PRO A 388 13.01 -4.57 1.90
C PRO A 388 12.61 -6.04 2.06
N GLY A 389 11.89 -6.52 1.06
CA GLY A 389 11.40 -7.87 1.02
C GLY A 389 10.71 -8.15 -0.32
N SER A 390 10.25 -9.37 -0.48
CA SER A 390 9.41 -9.75 -1.62
C SER A 390 7.94 -9.69 -1.22
N VAL A 391 7.10 -9.20 -2.14
CA VAL A 391 5.66 -9.03 -1.94
C VAL A 391 4.91 -9.55 -3.15
N GLY A 392 3.87 -10.33 -2.91
CA GLY A 392 2.93 -10.77 -3.94
C GLY A 392 1.50 -10.68 -3.44
N GLY A 393 0.55 -10.69 -4.37
CA GLY A 393 -0.88 -10.65 -4.04
C GLY A 393 -1.70 -11.67 -4.81
N LEU A 394 -2.74 -12.19 -4.15
CA LEU A 394 -3.79 -13.02 -4.73
C LEU A 394 -5.14 -12.39 -4.43
N VAL A 395 -6.00 -12.31 -5.43
CA VAL A 395 -7.38 -11.86 -5.26
C VAL A 395 -8.33 -12.89 -5.83
N ALA A 396 -9.40 -13.16 -5.10
CA ALA A 396 -10.51 -13.96 -5.54
C ALA A 396 -11.81 -13.16 -5.36
N ALA A 397 -12.75 -13.30 -6.28
CA ALA A 397 -14.11 -12.80 -6.09
C ALA A 397 -15.12 -13.80 -6.62
N LEU A 398 -16.25 -13.89 -5.96
CA LEU A 398 -17.41 -14.70 -6.34
C LEU A 398 -18.63 -13.79 -6.32
N GLY A 399 -19.48 -13.90 -7.32
CA GLY A 399 -20.70 -13.09 -7.34
C GLY A 399 -21.83 -13.70 -8.13
N LEU A 400 -23.00 -13.15 -7.88
CA LEU A 400 -24.23 -13.38 -8.62
C LEU A 400 -24.64 -12.08 -9.29
N ASP A 401 -25.14 -12.19 -10.51
CA ASP A 401 -25.71 -11.07 -11.24
C ASP A 401 -27.15 -11.39 -11.65
N ALA A 402 -28.00 -10.37 -11.58
CA ALA A 402 -29.37 -10.41 -12.06
C ALA A 402 -29.56 -9.31 -13.10
N HIS A 403 -30.21 -9.66 -14.19
CA HIS A 403 -30.38 -8.81 -15.35
C HIS A 403 -31.87 -8.57 -15.63
N TYR A 404 -32.24 -7.30 -15.74
CA TYR A 404 -33.56 -6.89 -16.22
C TYR A 404 -33.42 -5.86 -17.32
N ARG A 405 -33.68 -6.28 -18.57
CA ARG A 405 -33.38 -5.49 -19.77
C ARG A 405 -31.90 -5.08 -19.78
N ARG A 406 -31.64 -3.77 -19.64
CA ARG A 406 -30.31 -3.16 -19.59
C ARG A 406 -29.79 -2.94 -18.18
N PHE A 407 -30.62 -3.11 -17.16
CA PHE A 407 -30.20 -3.01 -15.78
C PHE A 407 -29.54 -4.29 -15.30
N VAL A 408 -28.52 -4.13 -14.48
CA VAL A 408 -27.83 -5.23 -13.80
C VAL A 408 -27.77 -4.95 -12.31
N ALA A 409 -28.02 -5.96 -11.50
CA ALA A 409 -27.78 -5.93 -10.06
C ALA A 409 -26.80 -7.05 -9.72
N THR A 410 -25.82 -6.76 -8.87
CA THR A 410 -24.71 -7.67 -8.59
C THR A 410 -24.51 -7.80 -7.08
N VAL A 411 -24.36 -9.02 -6.58
CA VAL A 411 -23.86 -9.30 -5.23
C VAL A 411 -22.50 -9.96 -5.38
N GLU A 412 -21.46 -9.40 -4.76
CA GLU A 412 -20.07 -9.87 -4.86
C GLU A 412 -19.46 -10.07 -3.46
N TYR A 413 -18.80 -11.19 -3.24
CA TYR A 413 -17.83 -11.37 -2.17
C TYR A 413 -16.42 -11.35 -2.77
N GLY A 414 -15.58 -10.45 -2.26
CA GLY A 414 -14.18 -10.32 -2.64
C GLY A 414 -13.24 -10.67 -1.49
N TYR A 415 -12.16 -11.36 -1.82
CA TYR A 415 -11.06 -11.67 -0.92
C TYR A 415 -9.73 -11.30 -1.57
N SER A 416 -8.93 -10.49 -0.90
CA SER A 416 -7.59 -10.11 -1.35
C SER A 416 -6.57 -10.48 -0.29
N ARG A 417 -5.44 -11.04 -0.69
CA ARG A 417 -4.36 -11.47 0.21
C ARG A 417 -3.02 -11.01 -0.36
N TYR A 418 -2.30 -10.21 0.40
CA TYR A 418 -0.90 -9.87 0.14
C TYR A 418 -0.01 -10.61 1.12
N PHE A 419 1.04 -11.22 0.62
CA PHE A 419 2.00 -11.97 1.41
C PHE A 419 3.39 -11.36 1.27
N PHE A 420 4.07 -11.22 2.39
CA PHE A 420 5.38 -10.61 2.52
C PHE A 420 6.39 -11.62 3.04
N ALA A 421 7.60 -11.55 2.48
CA ALA A 421 8.79 -12.14 3.07
C ALA A 421 9.84 -11.03 3.21
N PHE A 422 10.14 -10.64 4.44
CA PHE A 422 11.09 -9.57 4.75
C PHE A 422 12.51 -10.11 4.87
N ASP A 423 13.49 -9.27 4.54
CA ASP A 423 14.89 -9.65 4.62
C ASP A 423 15.41 -9.70 6.07
N ASP A 424 16.07 -10.82 6.41
CA ASP A 424 16.90 -11.05 7.60
C ASP A 424 16.39 -10.41 8.92
N PRO A 425 15.37 -11.01 9.56
CA PRO A 425 14.80 -10.46 10.79
C PRO A 425 15.82 -10.37 11.95
N ILE A 426 16.85 -11.22 11.95
CA ILE A 426 17.87 -11.27 13.02
C ILE A 426 18.77 -10.03 12.96
N LYS A 427 19.27 -9.66 11.77
CA LYS A 427 20.10 -8.46 11.61
C LYS A 427 19.34 -7.19 12.00
N ARG A 428 18.05 -7.11 11.66
CA ARG A 428 17.21 -5.93 11.95
C ARG A 428 16.97 -5.73 13.44
N LYS A 429 16.77 -6.83 14.18
CA LYS A 429 16.63 -6.78 15.64
C LYS A 429 17.88 -6.17 16.30
N GLY A 430 19.07 -6.54 15.85
CA GLY A 430 20.33 -5.98 16.37
C GLY A 430 20.44 -4.46 16.21
N ALA A 431 19.63 -3.85 15.34
CA ALA A 431 19.55 -2.42 15.11
C ALA A 431 18.34 -1.74 15.79
N GLY A 432 17.64 -2.43 16.70
CA GLY A 432 16.48 -1.89 17.43
C GLY A 432 15.23 -1.69 16.56
N LYS A 433 15.13 -2.37 15.41
CA LYS A 433 14.01 -2.27 14.47
C LYS A 433 13.03 -3.43 14.65
N LEU A 434 11.78 -3.23 14.19
CA LEU A 434 10.81 -4.31 14.08
C LEU A 434 11.35 -5.42 13.19
N ALA A 435 11.23 -6.66 13.69
CA ALA A 435 11.75 -7.85 13.05
C ALA A 435 10.61 -8.86 12.88
N ALA A 436 10.04 -8.92 11.67
CA ALA A 436 9.12 -9.99 11.28
C ALA A 436 9.76 -10.78 10.14
N GLY A 437 9.59 -12.11 10.12
CA GLY A 437 10.02 -12.94 8.99
C GLY A 437 9.09 -12.79 7.78
N GLY A 438 7.84 -12.40 8.02
CA GLY A 438 6.85 -12.14 6.99
C GLY A 438 5.60 -11.47 7.55
N ALA A 439 4.69 -11.11 6.65
CA ALA A 439 3.40 -10.55 6.98
C ALA A 439 2.33 -11.05 6.01
N LEU A 440 1.09 -11.01 6.47
CA LEU A 440 -0.09 -11.31 5.68
C LEU A 440 -1.14 -10.23 5.82
N ASP A 441 -1.43 -9.54 4.72
CA ASP A 441 -2.44 -8.48 4.67
C ASP A 441 -3.65 -8.98 3.88
N GLN A 442 -4.76 -9.17 4.57
CA GLN A 442 -5.97 -9.78 4.06
C GLN A 442 -7.10 -8.77 4.06
N TYR A 443 -7.90 -8.78 3.00
CA TYR A 443 -9.04 -7.91 2.81
C TYR A 443 -10.25 -8.73 2.41
N HIS A 444 -11.39 -8.40 3.00
CA HIS A 444 -12.67 -9.00 2.70
C HIS A 444 -13.64 -7.89 2.30
N ALA A 445 -14.42 -8.10 1.25
CA ALA A 445 -15.44 -7.15 0.81
C ALA A 445 -16.73 -7.89 0.47
N PHE A 446 -17.87 -7.39 0.95
CA PHE A 446 -19.20 -7.80 0.51
C PHE A 446 -19.85 -6.60 -0.15
N LEU A 447 -20.19 -6.70 -1.43
CA LEU A 447 -20.65 -5.58 -2.24
C LEU A 447 -22.00 -5.90 -2.88
N LEU A 448 -22.91 -4.93 -2.81
CA LEU A 448 -24.13 -4.88 -3.59
C LEU A 448 -23.99 -3.73 -4.59
N SER A 449 -24.12 -4.03 -5.88
CA SER A 449 -24.01 -3.04 -6.96
C SER A 449 -25.25 -3.05 -7.84
N VAL A 450 -25.56 -1.88 -8.40
CA VAL A 450 -26.55 -1.72 -9.47
C VAL A 450 -25.90 -0.98 -10.62
N GLY A 451 -26.33 -1.30 -11.83
CA GLY A 451 -25.73 -0.73 -13.02
C GLY A 451 -26.61 -0.77 -14.24
N TYR A 452 -26.04 -0.24 -15.31
CA TYR A 452 -26.65 -0.15 -16.62
C TYR A 452 -25.67 -0.66 -17.68
N SER A 453 -26.22 -1.36 -18.68
CA SER A 453 -25.48 -2.00 -19.75
C SER A 453 -26.05 -1.56 -21.10
N LEU A 454 -25.16 -1.11 -22.00
CA LEU A 454 -25.48 -0.37 -23.23
C LEU A 454 -25.28 -1.20 -24.49
#